data_AF-A0A7A6ZJ86-F1
#
_entry.id   AF-A0A7A6ZJ86-F1
#
_cell.length_a   1.000
_cell.length_b   1.000
_cell.length_c   1.000
_cell.angle_alpha   90.00
_cell.angle_beta   90.00
_cell.angle_gamma   90.00
#
_symmetry.space_group_name_H-M   'P 1'
#
loop_
_entity.id
_entity.type
_entity.pdbx_description
1 polymer ?
#
loop_
_entity_poly.entity_id
_entity_poly.type
_entity_poly.pdbx_seq_one_letter_code
_entity_poly.pdbx_strand_id
1 'polypeptide(L)'
;EDVLLSLAGEIEDEDSTLAERQEARAERFTGYSGKRASESAQALDEVERLAAMIPPGQPILVGHHSERRARRDAQRIENGMKRAVMLFERAEYWEERARSALLHAKYKERPDVRWRRIKKIEADLRKAEKTIA
;
A
#
# COMPACT_ATOMS: atom_id res chain seq x y z
N GLU A 1 -30.84 22.66 -5.81
CA GLU A 1 -30.64 22.32 -4.38
C GLU A 1 -31.55 21.16 -3.96
N ASP A 2 -32.86 21.25 -4.20
CA ASP A 2 -33.85 20.20 -3.83
C ASP A 2 -33.58 18.79 -4.40
N VAL A 3 -33.07 18.66 -5.63
CA VAL A 3 -32.81 17.34 -6.24
C VAL A 3 -31.68 16.59 -5.52
N LEU A 4 -30.67 17.31 -5.04
CA LEU A 4 -29.55 16.68 -4.31
C LEU A 4 -30.00 16.25 -2.92
N LEU A 5 -30.85 17.04 -2.26
CA LEU A 5 -31.46 16.69 -0.98
C LEU A 5 -32.39 15.47 -1.12
N SER A 6 -33.18 15.38 -2.19
CA SER A 6 -34.04 14.21 -2.42
C SER A 6 -33.26 12.93 -2.73
N LEU A 7 -32.08 13.05 -3.34
CA LEU A 7 -31.21 11.91 -3.68
C LEU A 7 -30.32 11.46 -2.51
N ALA A 8 -29.95 12.38 -1.61
CA ALA A 8 -29.07 12.08 -0.49
C ALA A 8 -29.73 11.17 0.56
N GLY A 9 -31.06 11.17 0.66
CA GLY A 9 -31.79 10.38 1.65
C GLY A 9 -31.59 10.88 3.08
N GLU A 10 -31.95 10.05 4.07
CA GLU A 10 -31.69 10.33 5.49
C GLU A 10 -30.22 10.09 5.83
N ILE A 11 -29.63 11.00 6.61
CA ILE A 11 -28.27 10.83 7.11
C ILE A 11 -28.34 9.95 8.35
N GLU A 12 -28.02 8.68 8.18
CA GLU A 12 -27.93 7.69 9.26
C GLU A 12 -26.53 7.65 9.88
N ASP A 13 -26.44 7.11 11.10
CA ASP A 13 -25.16 6.86 11.75
C ASP A 13 -24.40 5.74 11.02
N GLU A 14 -23.09 5.92 10.85
CA GLU A 14 -22.25 4.90 10.22
C GLU A 14 -22.08 3.73 11.21
N ASP A 15 -22.65 2.56 10.91
CA ASP A 15 -22.66 1.35 11.76
C ASP A 15 -21.26 0.82 12.17
N SER A 16 -20.19 1.34 11.56
CA SER A 16 -18.82 0.93 11.84
C SER A 16 -18.06 1.99 12.62
N THR A 17 -17.26 1.56 13.59
CA THR A 17 -16.37 2.47 14.33
C THR A 17 -15.17 2.87 13.47
N LEU A 18 -14.52 4.00 13.83
CA LEU A 18 -13.27 4.40 13.16
C LEU A 18 -12.18 3.32 13.28
N ALA A 19 -12.14 2.57 14.38
CA ALA A 19 -11.21 1.48 14.58
C ALA A 19 -11.44 0.36 13.55
N GLU A 20 -12.68 -0.14 13.45
CA GLU A 20 -13.07 -1.18 12.49
C GLU A 20 -12.77 -0.76 11.04
N ARG A 21 -13.04 0.50 10.68
CA ARG A 21 -12.72 1.03 9.34
C ARG A 21 -11.22 1.05 9.05
N GLN A 22 -10.40 1.42 10.03
CA GLN A 22 -8.94 1.41 9.86
C GLN A 22 -8.37 -0.01 9.87
N GLU A 23 -8.95 -0.93 10.64
CA GLU A 23 -8.58 -2.36 10.64
C GLU A 23 -8.89 -3.01 9.28
N ALA A 24 -10.11 -2.86 8.77
CA ALA A 24 -10.47 -3.34 7.44
C ALA A 24 -9.58 -2.72 6.34
N ARG A 25 -9.18 -1.45 6.52
CA ARG A 25 -8.21 -0.80 5.62
C ARG A 25 -6.81 -1.42 5.73
N ALA A 26 -6.33 -1.66 6.94
CA ALA A 26 -5.04 -2.27 7.18
C ALA A 26 -4.99 -3.69 6.61
N GLU A 27 -6.04 -4.50 6.79
CA GLU A 27 -6.15 -5.85 6.24
C GLU A 27 -6.02 -5.85 4.71
N ARG A 28 -6.74 -4.97 4.01
CA ARG A 28 -6.60 -4.83 2.55
C ARG A 28 -5.17 -4.49 2.14
N PHE A 29 -4.52 -3.58 2.86
CA PHE A 29 -3.14 -3.19 2.56
C PHE A 29 -2.14 -4.33 2.83
N THR A 30 -2.33 -5.08 3.91
CA THR A 30 -1.55 -6.30 4.17
C THR A 30 -1.73 -7.32 3.06
N GLY A 31 -2.96 -7.51 2.56
CA GLY A 31 -3.23 -8.37 1.40
C GLY A 31 -2.50 -7.91 0.13
N TYR A 32 -2.47 -6.60 -0.14
CA TYR A 32 -1.70 -6.06 -1.27
C TYR A 32 -0.20 -6.24 -1.09
N SER A 33 0.32 -6.01 0.11
CA SER A 33 1.73 -6.24 0.45
C SER A 33 2.12 -7.69 0.21
N GLY A 34 1.39 -8.64 0.79
CA GLY A 34 1.65 -10.08 0.64
C GLY A 34 1.61 -10.55 -0.81
N LYS A 35 0.66 -10.04 -1.62
CA LYS A 35 0.62 -10.32 -3.05
C LYS A 35 1.89 -9.85 -3.77
N ARG A 36 2.37 -8.63 -3.49
CA ARG A 36 3.59 -8.09 -4.12
C ARG A 36 4.86 -8.80 -3.64
N ALA A 37 4.92 -9.18 -2.36
CA ALA A 37 6.02 -9.98 -1.83
C ALA A 37 6.10 -11.35 -2.52
N SER A 38 4.96 -12.02 -2.72
CA SER A 38 4.89 -13.29 -3.46
C SER A 38 5.32 -13.14 -4.92
N GLU A 39 4.83 -12.11 -5.63
CA GLU A 39 5.26 -11.83 -7.01
C GLU A 39 6.76 -11.49 -7.10
N SER A 40 7.31 -10.81 -6.10
CA SER A 40 8.75 -10.53 -5.99
C SER A 40 9.56 -11.81 -5.83
N ALA A 41 9.15 -12.70 -4.92
CA ALA A 41 9.82 -13.98 -4.69
C ALA A 41 9.82 -14.84 -5.97
N GLN A 42 8.69 -14.91 -6.67
CA GLN A 42 8.60 -15.62 -7.95
C GLN A 42 9.53 -15.04 -9.01
N ALA A 43 9.68 -13.72 -9.09
CA ALA A 43 10.60 -13.07 -10.02
C ALA A 43 12.07 -13.39 -9.67
N LEU A 44 12.42 -13.44 -8.38
CA LEU A 44 13.76 -13.85 -7.93
C LEU A 44 14.04 -15.31 -8.29
N ASP A 45 13.08 -16.22 -8.04
CA ASP A 45 13.21 -17.64 -8.37
C ASP A 45 13.39 -17.87 -9.88
N GLU A 46 12.74 -17.05 -10.72
CA GLU A 46 12.93 -17.10 -12.18
C GLU A 46 14.33 -16.63 -12.57
N VAL A 47 14.81 -15.53 -11.99
CA VAL A 47 16.16 -15.04 -12.24
C VAL A 47 17.22 -16.04 -11.78
N GLU A 48 17.06 -16.64 -10.61
CA GLU A 48 17.98 -17.64 -10.09
C GLU A 48 18.07 -18.85 -11.03
N ARG A 49 16.92 -19.33 -11.53
CA ARG A 49 16.87 -20.39 -12.55
C ARG A 49 17.58 -20.01 -13.84
N LEU A 50 17.41 -18.77 -14.32
CA LEU A 50 18.09 -18.28 -15.51
C LEU A 50 19.60 -18.16 -15.30
N ALA A 51 20.02 -17.65 -14.13
CA ALA A 51 21.43 -17.48 -13.77
C ALA A 51 22.13 -18.83 -13.58
N ALA A 52 21.46 -19.83 -13.01
CA ALA A 52 22.02 -21.18 -12.80
C ALA A 52 22.42 -21.89 -14.11
N MET A 53 21.82 -21.51 -15.25
CA MET A 53 22.19 -22.03 -16.57
C MET A 53 23.46 -21.39 -17.15
N ILE A 54 23.97 -20.32 -16.55
CA ILE A 54 25.17 -19.60 -16.99
C ILE A 54 26.32 -19.97 -16.06
N PRO A 55 27.45 -20.50 -16.57
CA PRO A 55 28.63 -20.74 -15.78
C PRO A 55 29.10 -19.45 -15.08
N PRO A 56 29.35 -19.48 -13.76
CA PRO A 56 29.71 -18.28 -13.01
C PRO A 56 31.04 -17.70 -13.53
N GLY A 57 31.07 -16.39 -13.74
CA GLY A 57 32.26 -15.67 -14.19
C GLY A 57 32.57 -15.80 -15.69
N GLN A 58 31.74 -16.48 -16.49
CA GLN A 58 31.94 -16.53 -17.93
C GLN A 58 31.67 -15.15 -18.58
N PRO A 59 32.66 -14.51 -19.23
CA PRO A 59 32.44 -13.25 -19.93
C PRO A 59 31.63 -13.46 -21.21
N ILE A 60 30.93 -12.41 -21.67
CA ILE A 60 30.30 -12.41 -22.99
C ILE A 60 31.40 -12.38 -24.06
N LEU A 61 31.48 -13.45 -24.85
CA LEU A 61 32.44 -13.57 -25.95
C LEU A 61 31.99 -12.73 -27.15
N VAL A 62 32.56 -11.54 -27.32
CA VAL A 62 32.24 -10.63 -28.43
C VAL A 62 32.72 -11.22 -29.77
N GLY A 63 31.86 -11.20 -30.79
CA GLY A 63 32.13 -11.79 -32.11
C GLY A 63 31.89 -13.30 -32.21
N HIS A 64 31.54 -13.97 -31.12
CA HIS A 64 31.25 -15.40 -31.11
C HIS A 64 29.78 -15.69 -31.44
N HIS A 65 29.47 -16.86 -32.02
CA HIS A 65 28.11 -17.24 -32.40
C HIS A 65 27.12 -17.26 -31.21
N SER A 66 27.62 -17.43 -29.98
CA SER A 66 26.83 -17.42 -28.74
C SER A 66 26.58 -16.02 -28.15
N GLU A 67 27.25 -14.98 -28.64
CA GLU A 67 27.19 -13.60 -28.11
C GLU A 67 25.75 -13.09 -27.96
N ARG A 68 24.93 -13.28 -29.00
CA ARG A 68 23.53 -12.83 -29.01
C ARG A 68 22.70 -13.50 -27.92
N ARG A 69 22.96 -14.79 -27.65
CA ARG A 69 22.27 -15.53 -26.59
C ARG A 69 22.71 -15.01 -25.23
N ALA A 70 24.01 -14.91 -24.99
CA ALA A 70 24.58 -14.43 -23.73
C ALA A 70 24.07 -13.01 -23.36
N ARG A 71 24.02 -12.09 -24.33
CA ARG A 71 23.43 -10.75 -24.11
C ARG A 71 21.95 -10.80 -23.75
N ARG A 72 21.18 -11.64 -24.43
CA ARG A 72 19.73 -11.78 -24.17
C ARG A 72 19.48 -12.34 -22.77
N ASP A 73 20.25 -13.33 -22.35
CA ASP A 73 20.10 -13.94 -21.03
C ASP A 73 20.51 -12.96 -19.92
N ALA A 74 21.62 -12.23 -20.10
CA ALA A 74 22.01 -11.14 -19.20
C ALA A 74 20.92 -10.06 -19.08
N GLN A 75 20.31 -9.65 -20.20
CA GLN A 75 19.23 -8.66 -20.20
C GLN A 75 17.97 -9.17 -19.48
N ARG A 76 17.65 -10.46 -19.63
CA ARG A 76 16.51 -11.09 -18.94
C ARG A 76 16.74 -11.13 -17.43
N ILE A 77 17.93 -11.54 -17.00
CA ILE A 77 18.35 -11.56 -15.59
C ILE A 77 18.26 -10.15 -15.01
N GLU A 78 18.83 -9.15 -15.69
CA GLU A 78 18.79 -7.76 -15.23
C GLU A 78 17.35 -7.23 -15.09
N ASN A 79 16.51 -7.45 -16.10
CA ASN A 79 15.12 -7.01 -16.08
C ASN A 79 14.29 -7.73 -15.00
N GLY A 80 14.53 -9.03 -14.81
CA GLY A 80 13.92 -9.82 -13.76
C GLY A 80 14.30 -9.29 -12.37
N MET A 81 15.57 -8.97 -12.14
CA MET A 81 16.00 -8.38 -10.86
C MET A 81 15.41 -7.00 -10.62
N LYS A 82 15.40 -6.11 -11.62
CA LYS A 82 14.74 -4.80 -11.51
C LYS A 82 13.26 -4.96 -11.14
N ARG A 83 12.58 -5.93 -11.76
CA ARG A 83 11.18 -6.24 -11.46
C ARG A 83 11.01 -6.75 -10.03
N ALA A 84 11.86 -7.67 -9.58
CA ALA A 84 11.82 -8.21 -8.22
C ALA A 84 11.97 -7.09 -7.18
N VAL A 85 13.01 -6.26 -7.31
CA VAL A 85 13.25 -5.13 -6.40
C VAL A 85 12.05 -4.18 -6.36
N MET A 86 11.51 -3.80 -7.53
CA MET A 86 10.34 -2.92 -7.60
C MET A 86 9.10 -3.51 -6.90
N LEU A 87 8.88 -4.83 -7.02
CA LEU A 87 7.77 -5.52 -6.36
C LEU A 87 7.99 -5.60 -4.85
N PHE A 88 9.23 -5.86 -4.41
CA PHE A 88 9.61 -5.86 -3.01
C PHE A 88 9.39 -4.49 -2.35
N GLU A 89 9.92 -3.41 -2.94
CA GLU A 89 9.69 -2.04 -2.46
C GLU A 89 8.20 -1.70 -2.40
N ARG A 90 7.42 -2.19 -3.37
CA ARG A 90 5.96 -2.00 -3.37
C ARG A 90 5.29 -2.76 -2.23
N ALA A 91 5.77 -3.94 -1.88
CA ALA A 91 5.28 -4.71 -0.75
C ALA A 91 5.53 -3.98 0.57
N GLU A 92 6.75 -3.47 0.78
CA GLU A 92 7.12 -2.68 1.95
C GLU A 92 6.26 -1.41 2.07
N TYR A 93 6.07 -0.70 0.95
CA TYR A 93 5.20 0.48 0.92
C TYR A 93 3.78 0.16 1.43
N TRP A 94 3.18 -0.94 0.98
CA TRP A 94 1.84 -1.31 1.44
C TRP A 94 1.82 -1.77 2.90
N GLU A 95 2.87 -2.44 3.36
CA GLU A 95 3.02 -2.83 4.75
C GLU A 95 3.10 -1.61 5.67
N GLU A 96 3.91 -0.60 5.32
CA GLU A 96 4.01 0.65 6.06
C GLU A 96 2.66 1.38 6.13
N ARG A 97 1.90 1.37 5.03
CA ARG A 97 0.55 1.94 4.97
C ARG A 97 -0.44 1.19 5.86
N ALA A 98 -0.34 -0.14 5.94
CA ALA A 98 -1.16 -0.96 6.84
C ALA A 98 -0.86 -0.60 8.30
N ARG A 99 0.42 -0.57 8.69
CA ARG A 99 0.87 -0.17 10.04
C ARG A 99 0.39 1.24 10.39
N SER A 100 0.52 2.18 9.46
CA SER A 100 0.09 3.57 9.64
C SER A 100 -1.42 3.70 9.88
N ALA A 101 -2.25 2.90 9.20
CA ALA A 101 -3.69 2.90 9.42
C ALA A 101 -4.05 2.48 10.86
N LEU A 102 -3.41 1.42 11.37
CA LEU A 102 -3.60 0.96 12.74
C LEU A 102 -3.12 1.98 13.77
N LEU A 103 -1.95 2.59 13.54
CA LEU A 103 -1.44 3.66 14.41
C LEU A 103 -2.36 4.88 14.42
N HIS A 104 -2.98 5.20 13.27
CA HIS A 104 -3.94 6.28 13.19
C HIS A 104 -5.17 6.03 14.05
N ALA A 105 -5.73 4.81 14.01
CA ALA A 105 -6.85 4.42 14.86
C ALA A 105 -6.49 4.59 16.34
N LYS A 106 -5.37 4.01 16.77
CA LYS A 106 -4.87 4.13 18.15
C LYS A 106 -4.66 5.58 18.58
N TYR A 107 -4.13 6.42 17.69
CA TYR A 107 -3.95 7.84 17.98
C TYR A 107 -5.29 8.56 18.22
N LYS A 108 -6.33 8.24 17.42
CA LYS A 108 -7.67 8.82 17.56
C LYS A 108 -8.43 8.31 18.78
N GLU A 109 -8.05 7.15 19.31
CA GLU A 109 -8.62 6.60 20.54
C GLU A 109 -8.09 7.24 21.82
N ARG A 110 -6.91 7.86 21.76
CA ARG A 110 -6.29 8.47 22.94
C ARG A 110 -7.24 9.45 23.65
N PRO A 111 -7.38 9.36 25.00
CA PRO A 111 -8.30 10.22 25.76
C PRO A 111 -8.05 11.71 25.56
N ASP A 112 -6.78 12.14 25.50
CA ASP A 112 -6.42 13.54 25.30
C ASP A 112 -6.77 14.06 23.89
N VAL A 113 -6.67 13.21 22.87
CA VAL A 113 -7.06 13.54 21.50
C VAL A 113 -8.59 13.64 21.40
N ARG A 114 -9.32 12.71 22.01
CA ARG A 114 -10.79 12.74 22.07
C ARG A 114 -11.30 13.95 22.83
N TRP A 115 -10.72 14.26 23.98
CA TRP A 115 -11.10 15.43 24.79
C TRP A 115 -10.96 16.74 24.02
N ARG A 116 -9.81 16.97 23.33
CA ARG A 116 -9.61 18.18 22.51
C ARG A 116 -10.63 18.29 21.37
N ARG A 117 -11.02 17.16 20.77
CA ARG A 117 -12.05 17.11 19.73
C ARG A 117 -13.42 17.49 20.29
N ILE A 118 -13.84 16.89 21.41
CA ILE A 118 -15.11 17.20 22.09
C ILE A 118 -15.17 18.68 22.42
N LYS A 119 -14.13 19.22 23.07
CA LYS A 119 -14.05 20.65 23.44
C LYS A 119 -14.21 21.58 22.23
N LYS A 120 -13.66 21.21 21.07
CA LYS A 120 -13.83 21.97 19.83
C LYS A 120 -15.27 21.90 19.31
N ILE A 121 -15.86 20.71 19.26
CA ILE A 121 -17.24 20.50 18.82
C ILE A 121 -18.21 21.29 19.70
N GLU A 122 -18.04 21.26 21.03
CA GLU A 122 -18.86 22.05 21.97
C GLU A 122 -18.70 23.57 21.77
N ALA A 123 -17.51 24.03 21.39
CA ALA A 123 -17.29 25.44 21.07
C ALA A 123 -17.96 25.85 19.75
N ASP A 124 -17.91 24.98 18.74
CA ASP A 124 -18.54 25.20 17.44
C ASP A 124 -20.08 25.15 17.57
N LEU A 125 -20.62 24.22 18.36
CA LEU A 125 -22.05 24.15 18.69
C LEU A 125 -22.55 25.47 19.31
N ARG A 126 -21.87 25.97 20.35
CA ARG A 126 -22.22 27.25 20.98
C ARG A 126 -22.21 28.44 20.02
N LYS A 127 -21.37 28.42 18.98
CA LYS A 127 -21.36 29.48 17.95
C LYS A 127 -22.54 29.33 17.00
N ALA A 128 -22.85 28.10 16.58
CA ALA A 128 -23.98 27.81 15.71
C ALA A 128 -25.31 28.19 16.39
N GLU A 129 -25.51 27.79 17.65
CA GLU A 129 -26.71 28.14 18.44
C GLU A 129 -26.88 29.66 18.57
N LYS A 130 -25.79 30.42 18.80
CA LYS A 130 -25.83 31.89 18.81
C LYS A 130 -26.15 32.54 17.48
N THR A 131 -25.93 31.85 16.37
CA THR A 131 -26.20 32.39 15.03
C THR A 131 -27.65 32.11 14.63
N ILE A 132 -28.24 31.05 15.19
CA ILE A 132 -29.62 30.63 14.95
C ILE A 132 -30.61 31.41 15.85
N ALA A 133 -30.20 31.78 17.06
CA ALA A 133 -30.94 32.65 17.99
C ALA A 133 -30.85 34.14 17.59
#